data_AF-A0A645A0Z4-F1
#
_entry.id   AF-A0A645A0Z4-F1
#
_cell.length_a   1.000
_cell.length_b   1.000
_cell.length_c   1.000
_cell.angle_alpha   90.00
_cell.angle_beta   90.00
_cell.angle_gamma   90.00
#
_symmetry.space_group_name_H-M   'P 1'
#
loop_
_entity.id
_entity.type
_entity.pdbx_description
1 polymer ?
#
loop_
_entity_poly.entity_id
_entity_poly.type
_entity_poly.pdbx_seq_one_letter_code
_entity_poly.pdbx_strand_id
1 'polypeptide(L)'
;MEVLQQNIETIFKQTDETSVENINAKLETLQKELLKRANAKRDYNDIENEIHRLKELKQNTLVECAGRDGMKQRMCEMEDFLRGQNTRIEEYDEQLVRRLIEKVIIYGGKFEVVFKSGVRVEVDI
;
A
#
# COMPACT_ATOMS: atom_id res chain seq x y z
N MET A 1 -14.38 0.81 8.62
CA MET A 1 -13.62 1.00 7.35
C MET A 1 -12.28 1.70 7.58
N GLU A 2 -12.18 2.66 8.52
CA GLU A 2 -10.95 3.41 8.80
C GLU A 2 -9.71 2.55 9.05
N VAL A 3 -9.81 1.48 9.85
CA VAL A 3 -8.65 0.59 10.13
C VAL A 3 -8.13 -0.08 8.85
N LEU A 4 -9.02 -0.49 7.95
CA LEU A 4 -8.63 -1.13 6.69
C LEU A 4 -8.00 -0.11 5.73
N GLN A 5 -8.57 1.10 5.64
CA GLN A 5 -8.02 2.20 4.85
C GLN A 5 -6.65 2.66 5.38
N GLN A 6 -6.47 2.77 6.69
CA GLN A 6 -5.18 3.12 7.29
C GLN A 6 -4.11 2.07 7.01
N ASN A 7 -4.47 0.78 7.03
CA ASN A 7 -3.56 -0.30 6.64
C ASN A 7 -3.14 -0.18 5.17
N ILE A 8 -4.09 0.19 4.30
CA ILE A 8 -3.83 0.45 2.88
C ILE A 8 -2.90 1.66 2.70
N GLU A 9 -3.18 2.80 3.33
CA GLU A 9 -2.37 4.02 3.24
C GLU A 9 -0.94 3.85 3.76
N THR A 10 -0.75 3.08 4.83
CA THR A 10 0.57 2.87 5.44
C THR A 10 1.54 2.18 4.47
N ILE A 11 1.03 1.27 3.64
CA ILE A 11 1.82 0.58 2.60
C ILE A 11 2.25 1.56 1.48
N PHE A 12 1.44 2.59 1.21
CA PHE A 12 1.76 3.64 0.22
C PHE A 12 2.81 4.64 0.73
N LYS A 13 2.82 4.99 2.02
CA LYS A 13 3.72 6.02 2.59
C LYS A 13 5.18 5.60 2.73
N GLN A 14 5.51 4.31 2.67
CA GLN A 14 6.90 3.81 2.77
C GLN A 14 7.78 4.12 1.53
N THR A 15 7.35 4.95 0.58
CA THR A 15 7.89 4.94 -0.80
C THR A 15 8.77 6.14 -1.19
N ASP A 16 8.90 7.19 -0.36
CA ASP A 16 9.39 8.48 -0.89
C ASP A 16 10.91 8.74 -0.71
N GLU A 17 11.63 7.99 0.12
CA GLU A 17 13.05 8.26 0.40
C GLU A 17 14.04 7.64 -0.61
N THR A 18 13.63 6.65 -1.41
CA THR A 18 14.47 5.91 -2.38
C THR A 18 14.01 6.05 -3.83
N SER A 19 13.31 7.15 -4.17
CA SER A 19 12.75 7.32 -5.51
C SER A 19 13.82 7.29 -6.62
N VAL A 20 13.50 6.63 -7.74
CA VAL A 20 14.37 6.48 -8.91
C VAL A 20 14.81 7.84 -9.46
N GLU A 21 13.98 8.87 -9.32
CA GLU A 21 14.25 10.25 -9.70
C GLU A 21 15.44 10.85 -8.94
N ASN A 22 15.54 10.60 -7.62
CA ASN A 22 16.66 11.07 -6.81
C ASN A 22 17.97 10.38 -7.21
N ILE A 23 17.91 9.10 -7.57
CA ILE A 23 19.06 8.35 -8.06
C ILE A 23 19.51 8.90 -9.43
N ASN A 24 18.57 9.19 -10.33
CA ASN A 24 18.88 9.79 -11.64
C ASN A 24 19.53 11.18 -11.51
N ALA A 25 19.03 12.05 -10.63
CA ALA A 25 19.61 13.37 -10.41
C ALA A 25 21.05 13.31 -9.89
N LYS A 26 21.33 12.38 -8.96
CA LYS A 26 22.70 12.12 -8.47
C LYS A 26 23.61 11.56 -9.57
N LEU A 27 23.12 10.61 -10.36
CA LEU A 27 23.85 10.04 -11.50
C LEU A 27 24.23 11.11 -12.53
N GLU A 28 23.31 12.01 -12.88
CA GLU A 28 23.62 13.12 -13.80
C GLU A 28 24.72 14.04 -13.25
N THR A 29 24.66 14.35 -11.96
CA THR A 29 25.64 15.22 -11.31
C THR A 29 27.03 14.59 -11.33
N LEU A 30 27.13 13.31 -10.95
CA LEU A 30 28.38 12.57 -10.94
C LEU A 30 28.95 12.36 -12.35
N GLN A 31 28.11 12.13 -13.37
CA GLN A 31 28.55 12.05 -14.76
C GLN A 31 29.14 13.38 -15.26
N LYS A 32 28.52 14.51 -14.91
CA LYS A 32 29.06 15.85 -15.23
C LYS A 32 30.38 16.09 -14.52
N GLU A 33 30.53 15.64 -13.27
CA GLU A 33 31.78 15.77 -12.52
C GLU A 33 32.89 14.87 -13.05
N LEU A 34 32.56 13.64 -13.47
CA LEU A 34 33.48 12.71 -14.12
C LEU A 34 34.10 13.34 -15.38
N LEU A 35 33.28 13.94 -16.25
CA LEU A 35 33.76 14.64 -17.45
C LEU A 35 34.72 15.78 -17.10
N LYS A 36 34.43 16.56 -16.05
CA LYS A 36 35.30 17.64 -15.59
C LYS A 36 36.65 17.11 -15.10
N ARG A 37 36.67 16.03 -14.30
CA ARG A 37 37.92 15.45 -13.78
C ARG A 37 38.75 14.78 -14.88
N ALA A 38 38.11 14.07 -15.80
CA ALA A 38 38.76 13.48 -16.97
C ALA A 38 39.43 14.55 -17.85
N ASN A 39 38.70 15.65 -18.14
CA ASN A 39 39.27 16.80 -18.87
C ASN A 39 40.42 17.46 -18.11
N ALA A 40 40.37 17.48 -16.78
CA ALA A 40 41.45 17.99 -15.93
C ALA A 40 42.60 16.99 -15.68
N LYS A 41 42.54 15.78 -16.28
CA LYS A 41 43.49 14.66 -16.04
C LYS A 41 43.69 14.34 -14.55
N ARG A 42 42.65 14.52 -13.74
CA ARG A 42 42.64 14.16 -12.32
C ARG A 42 42.09 12.76 -12.14
N ASP A 43 42.45 12.10 -11.05
CA ASP A 43 41.85 10.83 -10.66
C ASP A 43 40.34 10.98 -10.46
N TYR A 44 39.60 9.98 -10.93
CA TYR A 44 38.14 9.93 -10.94
C TYR A 44 37.60 8.55 -10.52
N ASN A 45 38.45 7.65 -10.02
CA ASN A 45 38.06 6.32 -9.55
C ASN A 45 36.95 6.37 -8.48
N ASP A 46 36.96 7.39 -7.63
CA ASP A 46 35.93 7.63 -6.62
C ASP A 46 34.54 7.88 -7.24
N ILE A 47 34.49 8.71 -8.29
CA ILE A 47 33.26 9.01 -9.03
C ILE A 47 32.79 7.77 -9.80
N GLU A 48 33.70 7.03 -10.42
CA GLU A 48 33.37 5.82 -11.18
C GLU A 48 32.73 4.75 -10.29
N ASN A 49 33.31 4.51 -9.11
CA ASN A 49 32.78 3.57 -8.12
C ASN A 49 31.38 3.97 -7.63
N GLU A 50 31.15 5.26 -7.34
CA GLU A 50 29.83 5.73 -6.89
C GLU A 50 28.79 5.67 -8.02
N ILE A 51 29.18 5.94 -9.28
CA ILE A 51 28.29 5.73 -10.44
C ILE A 51 27.90 4.26 -10.56
N HIS A 52 28.86 3.34 -10.38
CA HIS A 52 28.58 1.90 -10.43
C HIS A 52 27.60 1.49 -9.34
N ARG A 53 27.84 1.92 -8.10
CA ARG A 53 26.96 1.67 -6.96
C ARG A 53 25.55 2.24 -7.16
N LEU A 54 25.43 3.46 -7.68
CA LEU A 54 24.11 4.07 -7.93
C LEU A 54 23.36 3.40 -9.08
N LYS A 55 24.05 2.88 -10.10
CA LYS A 55 23.41 2.08 -11.16
C LYS A 55 22.84 0.78 -10.61
N GLU A 56 23.58 0.09 -9.74
CA GLU A 56 23.11 -1.13 -9.08
C GLU A 56 21.91 -0.84 -8.17
N LEU A 57 22.01 0.22 -7.36
CA LEU A 57 20.90 0.67 -6.53
C LEU A 57 19.65 1.00 -7.37
N LYS A 58 19.81 1.72 -8.49
CA LYS A 58 18.70 2.02 -9.40
C LYS A 58 18.03 0.76 -9.93
N GLN A 59 18.82 -0.22 -10.35
CA GLN A 59 18.30 -1.47 -10.89
C GLN A 59 17.49 -2.23 -9.83
N ASN A 60 18.01 -2.32 -8.61
CA ASN A 60 17.32 -2.95 -7.48
C ASN A 60 16.00 -2.23 -7.17
N THR A 61 16.01 -0.90 -7.09
CA THR A 61 14.79 -0.11 -6.87
C THR A 61 13.77 -0.28 -7.99
N LEU A 62 14.19 -0.36 -9.26
CA LEU A 62 13.27 -0.60 -10.37
C LEU A 62 12.62 -1.98 -10.31
N VAL A 63 13.37 -3.02 -9.93
CA VAL A 63 12.84 -4.38 -9.74
C VAL A 63 11.83 -4.40 -8.60
N GLU A 64 12.15 -3.75 -7.48
CA GLU A 64 11.24 -3.61 -6.34
C GLU A 64 9.96 -2.83 -6.72
N CYS A 65 10.09 -1.76 -7.49
CA CYS A 65 8.96 -0.97 -7.99
C CYS A 65 8.07 -1.80 -8.92
N ALA A 66 8.66 -2.52 -9.88
CA ALA A 66 7.91 -3.39 -10.80
C ALA A 66 7.17 -4.51 -10.05
N GLY A 67 7.77 -5.08 -8.99
CA GLY A 67 7.10 -6.04 -8.11
C GLY A 67 5.96 -5.43 -7.29
N ARG A 68 6.07 -4.14 -6.93
CA ARG A 68 5.08 -3.40 -6.13
C ARG A 68 3.93 -2.82 -6.95
N ASP A 69 4.14 -2.47 -8.22
CA ASP A 69 3.12 -1.79 -9.02
C ASP A 69 1.87 -2.65 -9.23
N GLY A 70 2.03 -3.97 -9.42
CA GLY A 70 0.90 -4.90 -9.45
C GLY A 70 0.15 -4.98 -8.11
N MET A 71 0.85 -4.84 -6.98
CA MET A 71 0.20 -4.76 -5.66
C MET A 71 -0.54 -3.43 -5.49
N LYS A 72 0.05 -2.30 -5.90
CA LYS A 72 -0.61 -0.98 -5.87
C LYS A 72 -1.88 -0.97 -6.71
N GLN A 73 -1.84 -1.54 -7.91
CA GLN A 73 -3.00 -1.64 -8.78
C GLN A 73 -4.13 -2.44 -8.11
N ARG A 74 -3.84 -3.63 -7.59
CA ARG A 74 -4.82 -4.44 -6.86
C ARG A 74 -5.38 -3.72 -5.64
N MET A 75 -4.56 -2.90 -4.98
CA MET A 75 -4.99 -2.11 -3.83
C MET A 75 -5.98 -1.01 -4.23
N CYS A 76 -5.72 -0.31 -5.34
CA CYS A 76 -6.66 0.67 -5.89
C CYS A 76 -7.98 0.00 -6.30
N GLU A 77 -7.89 -1.16 -6.97
CA GLU A 77 -9.07 -1.96 -7.33
C GLU A 77 -9.88 -2.38 -6.10
N MET A 78 -9.22 -2.77 -4.99
CA MET A 78 -9.89 -3.09 -3.73
C MET A 78 -10.56 -1.86 -3.10
N GLU A 79 -9.91 -0.70 -3.14
CA GLU A 79 -10.48 0.53 -2.62
C GLU A 79 -11.72 0.97 -3.40
N ASP A 80 -11.65 0.94 -4.73
CA ASP A 80 -12.78 1.23 -5.62
C ASP A 80 -13.93 0.24 -5.41
N PHE A 81 -13.60 -1.05 -5.28
CA PHE A 81 -14.59 -2.08 -4.99
C PHE A 81 -15.35 -1.79 -3.69
N LEU A 82 -14.63 -1.43 -2.61
CA LEU A 82 -15.22 -1.11 -1.30
C LEU A 82 -16.08 0.15 -1.35
N ARG A 83 -15.64 1.20 -2.07
CA ARG A 83 -16.42 2.43 -2.27
C ARG A 83 -17.70 2.19 -3.08
N GLY A 84 -17.65 1.27 -4.05
CA GLY A 84 -18.78 0.90 -4.89
C GLY A 84 -19.81 0.01 -4.20
N GLN A 85 -19.51 -0.55 -3.03
CA GLN A 85 -20.49 -1.37 -2.30
C GLN A 85 -21.57 -0.50 -1.68
N ASN A 86 -22.83 -0.79 -2.00
CA ASN A 86 -23.94 -0.26 -1.23
C ASN A 86 -23.97 -0.94 0.14
N THR A 87 -23.56 -0.22 1.18
CA THR A 87 -23.57 -0.70 2.56
C THR A 87 -24.94 -0.54 3.23
N ARG A 88 -25.88 0.12 2.55
CA ARG A 88 -27.23 0.32 3.05
C ARG A 88 -28.10 -0.88 2.67
N ILE A 89 -28.50 -1.62 3.70
CA ILE A 89 -29.52 -2.66 3.57
C ILE A 89 -30.88 -1.94 3.57
N GLU A 90 -31.52 -1.85 2.41
CA GLU A 90 -32.85 -1.24 2.29
C GLU A 90 -33.96 -2.26 2.53
N GLU A 91 -33.70 -3.53 2.24
CA GLU A 91 -34.62 -4.65 2.40
C GLU A 91 -33.96 -5.82 3.11
N TYR A 92 -34.78 -6.64 3.77
CA TYR A 92 -34.31 -7.85 4.43
C TYR A 92 -33.77 -8.88 3.42
N ASP A 93 -32.52 -9.31 3.60
CA ASP A 93 -31.88 -10.36 2.79
C ASP A 93 -31.59 -11.59 3.67
N GLU A 94 -32.41 -12.63 3.49
CA GLU A 94 -32.27 -13.93 4.18
C GLU A 94 -30.91 -14.60 3.92
N GLN A 95 -30.38 -14.49 2.70
CA GLN A 95 -29.08 -15.10 2.38
C GLN A 95 -27.96 -14.39 3.13
N LEU A 96 -28.02 -13.07 3.21
CA LEU A 96 -27.05 -12.27 3.97
C LEU A 96 -27.12 -12.60 5.46
N VAL A 97 -28.32 -12.70 6.03
CA VAL A 97 -28.52 -13.07 7.43
C VAL A 97 -27.93 -14.45 7.73
N ARG A 98 -28.23 -15.47 6.91
CA ARG A 98 -27.65 -16.82 7.08
C ARG A 98 -26.13 -16.83 6.95
N ARG A 99 -25.58 -15.96 6.12
CA ARG A 99 -24.14 -15.84 5.91
C ARG A 99 -23.43 -15.20 7.10
N LEU A 100 -24.05 -14.21 7.75
CA LEU A 100 -23.40 -13.39 8.77
C LEU A 100 -23.76 -13.77 10.21
N ILE A 101 -24.99 -14.20 10.45
CA ILE A 101 -25.52 -14.45 11.79
C ILE A 101 -25.31 -15.92 12.18
N GLU A 102 -24.78 -16.12 13.39
CA GLU A 102 -24.63 -17.45 14.00
C GLU A 102 -25.87 -17.80 14.83
N LYS A 103 -26.28 -16.90 15.73
CA LYS A 103 -27.48 -17.06 16.56
C LYS A 103 -27.96 -15.73 17.14
N VAL A 104 -29.20 -15.71 17.59
CA VAL A 104 -29.82 -14.59 18.33
C VAL A 104 -30.23 -15.08 19.71
N ILE A 105 -29.89 -14.32 20.75
CA ILE A 105 -30.23 -14.62 22.15
C ILE A 105 -31.20 -13.55 22.64
N ILE A 106 -32.37 -13.98 23.13
CA ILE A 106 -33.44 -13.07 23.56
C ILE A 106 -33.44 -12.97 25.09
N TYR A 107 -33.52 -11.74 25.60
CA TYR A 107 -33.66 -11.41 27.00
C TYR A 107 -34.95 -10.62 27.24
N GLY A 108 -35.30 -10.38 28.51
CA GLY A 108 -36.39 -9.44 28.83
C GLY A 108 -36.00 -8.01 28.48
N GLY A 109 -36.58 -7.46 27.42
CA GLY A 109 -36.39 -6.05 26.99
C GLY A 109 -35.21 -5.80 26.04
N LYS A 110 -34.46 -6.83 25.63
CA LYS A 110 -33.35 -6.70 24.68
C LYS A 110 -33.05 -8.02 23.98
N PHE A 111 -32.29 -7.96 22.90
CA PHE A 111 -31.74 -9.14 22.23
C PHE A 111 -30.27 -8.93 21.84
N GLU A 112 -29.50 -10.02 21.86
CA GLU A 112 -28.11 -10.05 21.42
C GLU A 112 -28.02 -10.82 20.09
N VAL A 113 -27.42 -10.19 19.08
CA VAL A 113 -27.11 -10.80 17.79
C VAL A 113 -25.64 -11.22 17.78
N VAL A 114 -25.39 -12.51 17.62
CA VAL A 114 -24.04 -13.08 17.53
C VAL A 114 -23.70 -13.35 16.06
N PHE A 115 -22.69 -12.67 15.55
CA PHE A 115 -22.17 -12.88 14.20
C PHE A 115 -21.21 -14.07 14.17
N LYS A 116 -21.11 -14.73 13.01
CA LYS A 116 -20.13 -15.79 12.76
C LYS A 116 -18.68 -15.33 12.91
N SER A 117 -18.44 -14.02 12.75
CA SER A 117 -17.14 -13.40 13.03
C SER A 117 -16.79 -13.32 14.53
N GLY A 118 -17.73 -13.65 15.42
CA GLY A 118 -17.59 -13.52 16.87
C GLY A 118 -18.01 -12.15 17.42
N VAL A 119 -18.33 -11.19 16.54
CA VAL A 119 -18.89 -9.89 16.96
C VAL A 119 -20.26 -10.10 17.60
N ARG A 120 -20.51 -9.40 18.70
CA ARG A 120 -21.80 -9.41 19.40
C ARG A 120 -22.36 -7.99 19.42
N VAL A 121 -23.64 -7.87 19.06
CA VAL A 121 -24.35 -6.60 19.04
C VAL A 121 -25.59 -6.74 19.92
N GLU A 122 -25.73 -5.85 20.90
CA GLU A 122 -26.91 -5.76 21.75
C GLU A 122 -27.87 -4.72 21.18
N VAL A 123 -29.16 -5.05 21.17
CA VAL A 123 -30.23 -4.17 20.70
C VAL A 123 -31.35 -4.17 21.74
N ASP A 124 -31.66 -2.97 22.24
CA ASP A 124 -32.77 -2.74 23.16
C ASP A 124 -34.12 -2.75 22.40
N ILE A 125 -35.16 -3.26 23.06
CA ILE A 125 -36.54 -3.35 22.53
C ILE A 125 -37.40 -2.20 23.06
#